data_AF-A0A5N4AI29-F1
#
_entry.id   AF-A0A5N4AI29-F1
#
_cell.length_a   1.000
_cell.length_b   1.000
_cell.length_c   1.000
_cell.angle_alpha   90.00
_cell.angle_beta   90.00
_cell.angle_gamma   90.00
#
_symmetry.space_group_name_H-M   'P 1'
#
loop_
_entity.id
_entity.type
_entity.pdbx_description
1 polymer ?
#
loop_
_entity_poly.entity_id
_entity_poly.type
_entity_poly.pdbx_seq_one_letter_code
_entity_poly.pdbx_strand_id
1 'polypeptide(L)'
;MKFSLIVGLSLLTCSAALHMVVPIYLREAWYAMISPYISECVCETRVDPSFVRRTFLETEFPDDSSTGEWNEKELVRQVAGVTPEIASTCNNQTAGLVDVCEKTFNFYQCLVYSVMVEEYYDHKN
;
A
#
# COMPACT_ATOMS: atom_id res chain seq x y z
N MET A 1 -21.68 2.63 -35.25
CA MET A 1 -20.97 1.49 -34.62
C MET A 1 -19.73 1.90 -33.83
N LYS A 2 -18.81 2.73 -34.35
CA LYS A 2 -17.59 3.15 -33.61
C LYS A 2 -17.86 3.94 -32.31
N PHE A 3 -18.81 4.87 -32.30
CA PHE A 3 -19.17 5.65 -31.11
C PHE A 3 -19.75 4.80 -29.97
N SER A 4 -20.66 3.88 -30.28
CA SER A 4 -21.25 2.98 -29.28
C SER A 4 -20.22 2.05 -28.63
N LEU A 5 -19.17 1.68 -29.37
CA LEU A 5 -18.08 0.84 -28.86
C LEU A 5 -17.15 1.61 -27.92
N ILE A 6 -16.85 2.88 -28.22
CA ILE A 6 -16.04 3.77 -27.37
C ILE A 6 -16.77 4.07 -26.05
N VAL A 7 -18.06 4.40 -26.13
CA VAL A 7 -18.89 4.66 -24.94
C VAL A 7 -19.01 3.39 -24.09
N GLY A 8 -19.22 2.23 -24.73
CA GLY A 8 -19.25 0.94 -24.03
C GLY A 8 -17.94 0.61 -23.32
N LEU A 9 -16.78 0.78 -23.99
CA LEU A 9 -15.48 0.55 -23.36
C LEU A 9 -15.24 1.52 -22.19
N SER A 10 -15.58 2.80 -22.34
CA SER A 10 -15.38 3.81 -21.30
C SER A 10 -16.23 3.55 -20.05
N LEU A 11 -17.46 3.05 -20.21
CA LEU A 11 -18.31 2.68 -19.08
C LEU A 11 -17.79 1.43 -18.35
N LEU A 12 -17.26 0.45 -19.08
CA LEU A 12 -16.68 -0.76 -18.51
C LEU A 12 -15.38 -0.48 -17.75
N THR A 13 -14.50 0.38 -18.27
CA THR A 13 -13.27 0.76 -17.55
C THR A 13 -13.57 1.60 -16.32
N CYS A 14 -14.56 2.51 -16.39
CA CYS A 14 -14.95 3.35 -15.26
C CYS A 14 -15.57 2.52 -14.12
N SER A 15 -16.39 1.52 -14.45
CA SER A 15 -16.94 0.59 -13.45
C SER A 15 -15.86 -0.29 -12.82
N ALA A 16 -14.94 -0.85 -13.61
CA ALA A 16 -13.80 -1.62 -13.07
C ALA A 16 -12.90 -0.76 -12.15
N ALA A 17 -12.62 0.50 -12.52
CA ALA A 17 -11.86 1.42 -11.69
C ALA A 17 -12.57 1.75 -10.37
N LEU A 18 -13.90 1.95 -10.39
CA LEU A 18 -14.69 2.19 -9.17
C LEU A 18 -14.66 1.00 -8.20
N HIS A 19 -14.55 -0.23 -8.70
CA HIS A 19 -14.41 -1.42 -7.87
C HIS A 19 -13.02 -1.58 -7.23
N MET A 20 -11.98 -0.93 -7.75
CA MET A 20 -10.62 -0.95 -7.19
C MET A 20 -10.40 0.11 -6.09
N VAL A 21 -11.31 1.08 -5.95
CA VAL A 21 -11.20 2.13 -4.92
C VAL A 21 -11.88 1.67 -3.63
N VAL A 22 -11.17 1.80 -2.50
CA VAL A 22 -11.72 1.49 -1.17
C VAL A 22 -13.03 2.25 -0.92
N PRO A 23 -14.14 1.57 -0.58
CA PRO A 23 -15.41 2.22 -0.25
C PRO A 23 -15.28 3.29 0.85
N ILE A 24 -16.03 4.40 0.73
CA ILE A 24 -15.95 5.56 1.65
C ILE A 24 -16.14 5.15 3.12
N TYR A 25 -17.12 4.28 3.41
CA TYR A 25 -17.41 3.87 4.78
C TYR A 25 -16.23 3.14 5.45
N LEU A 26 -15.42 2.39 4.68
CA LEU A 26 -14.21 1.73 5.21
C LEU A 26 -13.10 2.76 5.47
N ARG A 27 -13.00 3.79 4.63
CA ARG A 27 -12.03 4.88 4.82
C ARG A 27 -12.31 5.66 6.09
N GLU A 28 -13.58 5.98 6.34
CA GLU A 28 -14.01 6.65 7.56
C GLU A 28 -13.79 5.78 8.81
N ALA A 29 -14.13 4.49 8.74
CA ALA A 29 -13.91 3.57 9.85
C ALA A 29 -12.41 3.40 10.18
N TRP A 30 -11.56 3.28 9.16
CA TRP A 30 -10.11 3.22 9.33
C TRP A 30 -9.58 4.50 10.00
N TYR A 31 -9.96 5.67 9.48
CA TYR A 31 -9.52 6.94 10.05
C TYR A 31 -9.96 7.11 11.51
N ALA A 32 -11.20 6.74 11.84
CA ALA A 32 -11.70 6.78 13.21
C ALA A 32 -10.91 5.87 14.16
N MET A 33 -10.48 4.70 13.68
CA MET A 33 -9.69 3.75 14.46
C MET A 33 -8.28 4.29 14.76
N ILE A 34 -7.62 4.88 13.77
CA ILE A 34 -6.22 5.34 13.92
C ILE A 34 -6.10 6.75 14.50
N SER A 35 -7.15 7.59 14.38
CA SER A 35 -7.11 9.02 14.74
C SER A 35 -6.50 9.34 16.11
N PRO A 36 -6.76 8.57 17.18
CA PRO A 36 -6.15 8.83 18.49
C PRO A 36 -4.61 8.67 18.51
N TYR A 37 -4.07 7.88 17.58
CA TYR A 37 -2.67 7.45 17.57
C TYR A 37 -1.82 8.16 16.50
N ILE A 38 -2.44 8.87 15.55
CA ILE A 38 -1.72 9.43 14.38
C ILE A 38 -0.50 10.26 14.80
N SER A 39 -0.66 11.19 15.74
CA SER A 39 0.43 12.09 16.14
C SER A 39 1.60 11.34 16.79
N GLU A 40 1.30 10.34 17.61
CA GLU A 40 2.30 9.49 18.26
C GLU A 40 3.02 8.63 17.23
N CYS A 41 2.27 7.92 16.39
CA CYS A 41 2.84 7.08 15.33
C CYS A 41 3.71 7.88 14.36
N VAL A 42 3.31 9.08 13.93
CA VAL A 42 4.14 9.93 13.05
C VAL A 42 5.43 10.36 13.76
N CYS A 43 5.37 10.67 15.06
CA CYS A 43 6.55 11.08 15.81
C CYS A 43 7.57 9.95 15.93
N GLU A 44 7.11 8.73 16.24
CA GLU A 44 7.97 7.56 16.44
C GLU A 44 8.48 6.99 15.12
N THR A 45 7.57 6.73 14.18
CA THR A 45 7.88 6.04 12.93
C THR A 45 8.45 6.96 11.85
N ARG A 46 8.22 8.27 11.97
CA ARG A 46 8.55 9.30 10.96
C ARG A 46 7.89 9.09 9.59
N VAL A 47 6.89 8.21 9.52
CA VAL A 47 6.10 7.97 8.31
C VAL A 47 5.30 9.22 7.99
N ASP A 48 5.37 9.68 6.74
CA ASP A 48 4.57 10.80 6.26
C ASP A 48 3.07 10.39 6.23
N PRO A 49 2.17 11.07 6.96
CA PRO A 49 0.75 10.71 6.97
C PRO A 49 0.09 10.84 5.58
N SER A 50 0.65 11.68 4.70
CA SER A 50 0.18 11.80 3.32
C SER A 50 0.55 10.58 2.49
N PHE A 51 1.67 9.91 2.80
CA PHE A 51 2.08 8.65 2.16
C PHE A 51 1.09 7.53 2.51
N VAL A 52 0.77 7.35 3.79
CA VAL A 52 -0.20 6.33 4.24
C VAL A 52 -1.58 6.59 3.64
N ARG A 53 -2.03 7.85 3.63
CA ARG A 53 -3.31 8.23 3.03
C ARG A 53 -3.38 7.87 1.54
N ARG A 54 -2.38 8.27 0.75
CA ARG A 54 -2.34 7.99 -0.70
C ARG A 54 -2.34 6.49 -0.96
N THR A 55 -1.48 5.75 -0.27
CA THR A 55 -1.34 4.31 -0.50
C THR A 55 -2.59 3.52 -0.07
N PHE A 56 -3.12 3.75 1.13
CA PHE A 56 -4.23 2.93 1.65
C PHE A 56 -5.63 3.40 1.24
N LEU A 57 -5.84 4.71 1.06
CA LEU A 57 -7.18 5.27 0.83
C LEU A 57 -7.41 5.67 -0.63
N GLU A 58 -6.34 5.96 -1.36
CA GLU A 58 -6.39 6.39 -2.76
C GLU A 58 -5.83 5.32 -3.70
N THR A 59 -5.22 4.25 -3.16
CA THR A 59 -4.57 3.19 -3.94
C THR A 59 -3.48 3.75 -4.87
N GLU A 60 -2.95 4.92 -4.48
CA GLU A 60 -1.85 5.59 -5.16
C GLU A 60 -0.57 5.07 -4.53
N PHE A 61 -0.06 3.98 -5.10
CA PHE A 61 1.25 3.49 -4.74
C PHE A 61 2.31 4.48 -5.22
N PRO A 62 3.42 4.68 -4.48
CA PRO A 62 4.55 5.45 -4.98
C PRO A 62 5.06 4.79 -6.26
N ASP A 63 4.70 5.41 -7.38
CA ASP A 63 4.58 4.67 -8.63
C ASP A 63 5.87 4.57 -9.45
N ASP A 64 5.84 3.60 -10.36
CA ASP A 64 6.05 3.81 -11.80
C ASP A 64 4.70 3.49 -12.50
N SER A 65 3.88 4.54 -12.70
CA SER A 65 2.39 4.73 -12.81
C SER A 65 1.41 3.63 -13.25
N SER A 66 1.84 2.39 -13.49
CA SER A 66 1.16 1.53 -14.47
C SER A 66 1.32 0.03 -14.28
N THR A 67 2.15 -0.43 -13.34
CA THR A 67 2.48 -1.86 -13.22
C THR A 67 1.94 -2.53 -11.94
N GLY A 68 1.55 -1.76 -10.92
CA GLY A 68 1.22 -2.31 -9.60
C GLY A 68 2.46 -2.89 -8.89
N GLU A 69 3.65 -2.41 -9.24
CA GLU A 69 4.91 -2.78 -8.61
C GLU A 69 5.28 -1.81 -7.47
N TRP A 70 5.94 -2.35 -6.44
CA TRP A 70 6.37 -1.58 -5.29
C TRP A 70 7.70 -0.85 -5.55
N ASN A 71 7.74 0.44 -5.25
CA ASN A 71 9.00 1.20 -5.25
C ASN A 71 9.75 0.95 -3.94
N GLU A 72 10.65 -0.04 -3.94
CA GLU A 72 11.46 -0.42 -2.78
C GLU A 72 12.22 0.74 -2.15
N LYS A 73 12.75 1.66 -2.97
CA LYS A 73 13.51 2.82 -2.47
C LYS A 73 12.63 3.79 -1.70
N GLU A 74 11.43 4.05 -2.20
CA GLU A 74 10.48 4.93 -1.51
C GLU A 74 9.95 4.27 -0.24
N LEU A 75 9.74 2.95 -0.25
CA LEU A 75 9.36 2.19 0.95
C LEU A 75 10.42 2.26 2.05
N VAL A 76 11.69 1.98 1.70
CA VAL A 76 12.83 2.10 2.63
C VAL A 76 12.98 3.52 3.16
N ARG A 77 12.67 4.53 2.32
CA ARG A 77 12.74 5.94 2.74
C ARG A 77 11.62 6.33 3.72
N GLN A 78 10.43 5.75 3.57
CA GLN A 78 9.24 6.18 4.28
C GLN A 78 8.93 5.36 5.53
N VAL A 79 9.31 4.07 5.56
CA VAL A 79 8.94 3.13 6.61
C VAL A 79 10.15 2.81 7.46
N ALA A 80 10.17 3.30 8.70
CA ALA A 80 11.22 2.97 9.66
C ALA A 80 11.31 1.44 9.89
N GLY A 81 12.53 0.93 10.04
CA GLY A 81 12.80 -0.50 10.20
C GLY A 81 12.81 -1.30 8.89
N VAL A 82 12.29 -0.76 7.79
CA VAL A 82 12.34 -1.47 6.49
C VAL A 82 13.71 -1.27 5.84
N THR A 83 14.49 -2.34 5.77
CA THR A 83 15.77 -2.38 5.07
C THR A 83 15.57 -2.67 3.57
N PRO A 84 16.57 -2.41 2.69
CA PRO A 84 16.52 -2.84 1.29
C PRO A 84 16.30 -4.36 1.13
N GLU A 85 16.81 -5.16 2.06
CA GLU A 85 16.64 -6.62 2.06
C GLU A 85 15.19 -7.01 2.39
N ILE A 86 14.60 -6.40 3.41
CA ILE A 86 13.17 -6.60 3.73
C ILE A 86 12.29 -6.18 2.55
N ALA A 87 12.52 -4.97 2.01
CA ALA A 87 11.70 -4.44 0.93
C ALA A 87 11.72 -5.35 -0.32
N SER A 88 12.92 -5.76 -0.76
CA SER A 88 13.07 -6.66 -1.91
C SER A 88 12.50 -8.06 -1.65
N THR A 89 12.67 -8.59 -0.43
CA THR A 89 12.10 -9.89 -0.06
C THR A 89 10.58 -9.88 -0.15
N CYS A 90 9.93 -8.89 0.44
CA CYS A 90 8.47 -8.78 0.42
C CYS A 90 7.93 -8.49 -0.98
N ASN A 91 8.66 -7.73 -1.79
CA ASN A 91 8.30 -7.47 -3.17
C ASN A 91 8.35 -8.77 -4.00
N ASN A 92 9.44 -9.52 -3.89
CA ASN A 92 9.61 -10.80 -4.58
C ASN A 92 8.57 -11.85 -4.18
N GLN A 93 8.17 -11.92 -2.91
CA GLN A 93 7.12 -12.84 -2.44
C GLN A 93 5.75 -12.55 -3.08
N THR A 94 5.51 -11.32 -3.49
CA THR A 94 4.21 -10.87 -4.00
C THR A 94 4.22 -10.58 -5.51
N ALA A 95 5.36 -10.70 -6.18
CA ALA A 95 5.54 -10.41 -7.60
C ALA A 95 4.62 -11.23 -8.54
N GLY A 96 4.17 -12.42 -8.11
CA GLY A 96 3.27 -13.27 -8.88
C GLY A 96 1.77 -12.96 -8.71
N LEU A 97 1.41 -12.06 -7.79
CA LEU A 97 0.01 -11.74 -7.50
C LEU A 97 -0.53 -10.72 -8.48
N VAL A 98 -1.66 -11.04 -9.11
CA VAL A 98 -2.31 -10.20 -10.14
C VAL A 98 -3.31 -9.24 -9.51
N ASP A 99 -4.05 -9.69 -8.48
CA ASP A 99 -4.99 -8.83 -7.78
C ASP A 99 -4.24 -7.83 -6.90
N VAL A 100 -4.45 -6.54 -7.17
CA VAL A 100 -3.72 -5.46 -6.50
C VAL A 100 -4.05 -5.44 -5.01
N CYS A 101 -5.30 -5.69 -4.61
CA CYS A 101 -5.68 -5.70 -3.20
C CYS A 101 -5.01 -6.86 -2.45
N GLU A 102 -4.99 -8.05 -3.05
CA GLU A 102 -4.31 -9.23 -2.51
C GLU A 102 -2.79 -9.03 -2.46
N LYS A 103 -2.18 -8.50 -3.54
CA LYS A 103 -0.75 -8.16 -3.59
C LYS A 103 -0.39 -7.20 -2.46
N THR A 104 -1.19 -6.15 -2.29
CA THR A 104 -0.96 -5.14 -1.25
C THR A 104 -1.10 -5.68 0.15
N PHE A 105 -2.14 -6.46 0.41
CA PHE A 105 -2.35 -7.07 1.72
C PHE A 105 -1.18 -7.99 2.09
N ASN A 106 -0.78 -8.90 1.19
CA ASN A 106 0.32 -9.83 1.44
C ASN A 106 1.66 -9.11 1.57
N PHE A 107 1.88 -8.03 0.80
CA PHE A 107 3.11 -7.25 0.87
C PHE A 107 3.28 -6.58 2.24
N TYR A 108 2.23 -5.89 2.71
CA TYR A 108 2.28 -5.24 4.03
C TYR A 108 2.35 -6.25 5.18
N GLN A 109 1.66 -7.38 5.04
CA GLN A 109 1.78 -8.47 6.00
C GLN A 109 3.26 -8.93 6.10
N CYS A 110 3.93 -9.14 4.96
CA CYS A 110 5.36 -9.47 4.94
C CYS A 110 6.23 -8.40 5.63
N LEU A 111 5.99 -7.11 5.38
CA LEU A 111 6.75 -6.03 6.01
C LEU A 111 6.61 -6.07 7.53
N VAL A 112 5.38 -6.16 8.04
CA VAL A 112 5.11 -6.18 9.49
C VAL A 112 5.83 -7.36 10.16
N TYR A 113 5.73 -8.56 9.58
CA TYR A 113 6.41 -9.73 10.15
C TYR A 113 7.93 -9.61 10.08
N SER A 114 8.48 -9.09 8.98
CA SER A 114 9.95 -9.00 8.80
C SER A 114 10.57 -7.98 9.76
N VAL A 115 9.95 -6.81 9.90
CA VAL A 115 10.42 -5.75 10.82
C VAL A 115 10.33 -6.21 12.27
N MET A 116 9.21 -6.82 12.68
CA MET A 116 9.05 -7.31 14.05
C MET A 116 10.05 -8.42 14.42
N VAL A 117 10.41 -9.28 13.45
CA VAL A 117 11.41 -10.34 13.69
C VAL A 117 12.81 -9.75 13.81
N GLU A 118 13.20 -8.81 12.94
CA GLU A 118 14.51 -8.14 13.06
C GLU A 118 14.64 -7.37 14.38
N GLU A 119 13.63 -6.58 14.77
CA GLU A 119 13.64 -5.85 16.05
C GLU A 119 13.78 -6.79 17.25
N TYR A 120 13.14 -7.97 17.21
CA TYR A 120 13.28 -8.97 18.26
C TYR A 120 14.72 -9.49 18.41
N TYR A 121 15.45 -9.64 17.31
CA TYR A 121 16.84 -10.11 17.33
C TYR A 121 17.83 -8.99 17.72
N ASP A 122 17.60 -7.76 17.27
CA ASP A 122 18.43 -6.61 17.64
C ASP A 122 18.29 -6.27 19.14
N HIS A 123 17.09 -6.40 19.72
CA HIS A 123 16.88 -6.11 21.14
C HIS A 123 17.46 -7.18 22.09
N LYS A 124 17.89 -8.34 21.55
CA LYS A 124 18.49 -9.46 22.30
C LYS A 124 20.01 -9.46 22.33
N ASN A 125 20.68 -8.70 21.46
CA ASN A 125 22.14 -8.59 21.39
C ASN A 125 22.65 -7.28 22.01
#